data_AF-A0A8J7GSL6-F1
#
_entry.id   AF-A0A8J7GSL6-F1
#
_cell.length_a   1.000
_cell.length_b   1.000
_cell.length_c   1.000
_cell.angle_alpha   90.00
_cell.angle_beta   90.00
_cell.angle_gamma   90.00
#
_symmetry.space_group_name_H-M   'P 1'
#
loop_
_entity.id
_entity.type
_entity.pdbx_description
1 polymer ?
#
loop_
_entity_poly.entity_id
_entity_poly.type
_entity_poly.pdbx_seq_one_letter_code
_entity_poly.pdbx_strand_id
1 'polypeptide(L)'
;MRTLLTAIALFACVATTAPAFSETSPVAAHDHNAMMSMDHSNMNHGTQPTRAATVYQGTGVVKAWSDTSVTFAHQPIPALSWPAMTMRFGLSA
;
A
#
# COMPACT_ATOMS: atom_id res chain seq x y z
N MET A 1 -14.08 -0.57 32.76
CA MET A 1 -14.46 0.86 32.70
C MET A 1 -13.41 1.65 33.46
N ARG A 2 -12.49 2.35 32.79
CA ARG A 2 -11.42 3.22 33.34
C ARG A 2 -10.55 3.74 32.18
N THR A 3 -11.14 4.58 31.33
CA THR A 3 -10.81 6.01 31.17
C THR A 3 -9.41 6.28 30.59
N LEU A 4 -9.38 6.34 29.25
CA LEU A 4 -8.40 7.03 28.42
C LEU A 4 -8.46 8.54 28.71
N LEU A 5 -7.32 9.20 28.90
CA LEU A 5 -7.21 10.66 28.86
C LEU A 5 -6.27 11.08 27.74
N THR A 6 -6.87 11.45 26.61
CA THR A 6 -6.24 12.05 25.44
C THR A 6 -6.16 13.56 25.66
N ALA A 7 -4.96 14.11 25.83
CA ALA A 7 -4.76 15.56 25.90
C ALA A 7 -4.51 16.09 24.47
N ILE A 8 -5.54 16.66 23.86
CA ILE A 8 -5.48 17.33 22.55
C ILE A 8 -5.09 18.79 22.80
N ALA A 9 -3.93 19.20 22.28
CA ALA A 9 -3.43 20.56 22.37
C ALA A 9 -4.29 21.50 21.52
N LEU A 10 -4.84 22.53 22.17
CA LEU A 10 -5.55 23.65 21.57
C LEU A 10 -4.56 24.55 20.81
N PHE A 11 -4.67 24.59 19.49
CA PHE A 11 -3.93 25.53 18.64
C PHE A 11 -4.76 26.80 18.47
N ALA A 12 -4.22 27.92 18.95
CA ALA A 12 -4.90 29.21 19.04
C ALA A 12 -4.96 29.94 17.69
N CYS A 13 -6.04 30.72 17.57
CA CYS A 13 -6.45 31.55 16.46
C CYS A 13 -5.45 32.66 16.11
N VAL A 14 -5.31 32.95 14.80
CA VAL A 14 -5.09 34.31 14.29
C VAL A 14 -5.96 34.49 13.05
N ALA A 15 -6.96 35.35 13.17
CA ALA A 15 -7.78 35.83 12.07
C ALA A 15 -7.14 37.12 11.53
N THR A 16 -6.77 37.13 10.26
CA THR A 16 -6.39 38.34 9.52
C THR A 16 -7.32 38.50 8.32
N THR A 17 -8.14 39.53 8.37
CA THR A 17 -9.03 39.99 7.30
C THR A 17 -8.31 40.97 6.38
N ALA A 18 -8.41 40.80 5.06
CA ALA A 18 -8.10 41.83 4.06
C ALA A 18 -8.86 41.55 2.75
N PRO A 19 -9.13 42.58 1.91
CA PRO A 19 -10.36 42.75 1.15
C PRO A 19 -10.43 42.08 -0.22
N ALA A 20 -11.67 41.91 -0.67
CA ALA A 20 -12.09 41.47 -1.99
C ALA A 20 -11.53 42.35 -3.11
N PHE A 21 -10.73 41.74 -3.99
CA PHE A 21 -10.54 42.21 -5.36
C PHE A 21 -11.46 41.40 -6.27
N SER A 22 -12.48 42.06 -6.80
CA SER A 22 -13.26 41.55 -7.93
C SER A 22 -12.46 41.81 -9.21
N GLU A 23 -11.73 40.81 -9.68
CA GLU A 23 -11.19 40.80 -11.04
C GLU A 23 -11.85 39.66 -11.82
N THR A 24 -12.93 40.00 -12.52
CA THR A 24 -13.48 39.16 -13.58
C THR A 24 -12.54 39.18 -14.77
N SER A 25 -11.53 38.30 -14.75
CA SER A 25 -10.82 37.92 -15.95
C SER A 25 -11.65 36.86 -16.70
N PRO A 26 -12.01 37.08 -17.98
CA PRO A 26 -12.38 35.96 -18.84
C PRO A 26 -11.11 35.16 -19.08
N VAL A 27 -10.88 34.13 -18.27
CA VAL A 27 -10.03 33.02 -18.67
C VAL A 27 -10.64 32.48 -19.95
N ALA A 28 -10.05 32.88 -21.08
CA ALA A 28 -10.18 32.16 -22.33
C ALA A 28 -10.04 30.68 -21.94
N ALA A 29 -11.11 29.92 -22.17
CA ALA A 29 -11.18 28.52 -21.83
C ALA A 29 -9.91 27.88 -22.38
N HIS A 30 -8.97 27.56 -21.48
CA HIS A 30 -7.84 26.76 -21.85
C HIS A 30 -8.45 25.41 -22.18
N ASP A 31 -8.46 25.10 -23.46
CA ASP A 31 -9.02 23.88 -23.99
C ASP A 31 -8.29 22.69 -23.36
N HIS A 32 -8.92 22.08 -22.36
CA HIS A 32 -8.44 20.85 -21.72
C HIS A 32 -8.44 19.66 -22.69
N ASN A 33 -9.02 19.81 -23.90
CA ASN A 33 -9.06 18.76 -24.90
C ASN A 33 -7.69 18.54 -25.58
N ALA A 34 -6.78 19.51 -25.52
CA ALA A 34 -5.44 19.37 -26.11
C ALA A 34 -4.49 18.46 -25.32
N MET A 35 -4.89 17.97 -24.13
CA MET A 35 -4.05 17.12 -23.28
C MET A 35 -4.40 15.61 -23.36
N MET A 36 -5.34 15.19 -24.22
CA MET A 36 -5.92 13.84 -24.20
C MET A 36 -5.53 12.93 -25.39
N SER A 37 -4.59 13.33 -26.25
CA SER A 37 -4.13 12.50 -27.39
C SER A 37 -2.73 11.93 -27.18
N MET A 38 -2.44 11.43 -25.98
CA MET A 38 -1.28 10.57 -25.77
C MET A 38 -1.70 9.14 -26.16
N ASP A 39 -1.28 8.70 -27.34
CA ASP A 39 -1.48 7.34 -27.81
C ASP A 39 -0.66 6.34 -26.96
N HIS A 40 -1.31 5.72 -25.97
CA HIS A 40 -0.70 4.67 -25.13
C HIS A 40 -0.65 3.30 -25.83
N SER A 41 -1.05 3.23 -27.10
CA SER A 41 -1.17 1.99 -27.89
C SER A 41 0.18 1.33 -28.22
N ASN A 42 1.31 2.00 -27.98
CA ASN A 42 2.65 1.51 -28.27
C ASN A 42 3.55 1.34 -27.03
N MET A 43 2.96 1.20 -25.85
CA MET A 43 3.73 0.79 -24.67
C MET A 43 3.95 -0.73 -24.72
N ASN A 44 5.04 -1.18 -25.35
CA ASN A 44 5.52 -2.55 -25.22
C ASN A 44 5.96 -2.78 -23.77
N HIS A 45 5.05 -3.32 -22.96
CA HIS A 45 5.37 -3.79 -21.61
C HIS A 45 6.21 -5.07 -21.77
N GLY A 46 7.50 -4.87 -22.03
CA GLY A 46 8.45 -5.94 -22.29
C GLY A 46 8.29 -7.03 -21.23
N THR A 47 8.31 -8.29 -21.68
CA THR A 47 8.29 -9.46 -20.81
C THR A 47 9.43 -9.35 -19.80
N GLN A 48 9.09 -8.95 -18.58
CA GLN A 48 10.06 -8.82 -17.50
C GLN A 48 10.63 -10.21 -17.21
N PRO A 49 11.98 -10.37 -17.20
CA PRO A 49 12.58 -11.64 -16.82
C PRO A 49 12.03 -12.06 -15.44
N THR A 50 11.50 -13.27 -15.34
CA THR A 50 11.08 -13.82 -14.05
C THR A 50 12.30 -13.94 -13.15
N ARG A 51 12.44 -13.03 -12.20
CA ARG A 51 13.52 -13.07 -11.22
C ARG A 51 13.31 -14.29 -10.32
N ALA A 52 14.36 -15.09 -10.14
CA ALA A 52 14.34 -16.18 -9.19
C ALA A 52 13.95 -15.67 -7.80
N ALA A 53 12.99 -16.33 -7.15
CA ALA A 53 12.54 -15.97 -5.82
C ALA A 53 13.62 -16.31 -4.78
N THR A 54 13.78 -15.45 -3.77
CA THR A 54 14.63 -15.76 -2.61
C THR A 54 13.95 -16.86 -1.78
N VAL A 55 14.70 -17.91 -1.45
CA VAL A 55 14.22 -19.02 -0.62
C VAL A 55 14.60 -18.78 0.84
N TYR A 56 13.63 -18.93 1.74
CA TYR A 56 13.82 -18.84 3.19
C TYR A 56 13.50 -20.18 3.83
N GLN A 57 14.22 -20.51 4.90
CA GLN A 57 14.06 -21.76 5.64
C GLN A 57 13.39 -21.52 6.99
N GLY A 58 12.57 -22.48 7.42
CA GLY A 58 11.90 -22.47 8.71
C GLY A 58 11.52 -23.87 9.19
N THR A 59 11.32 -24.03 10.49
CA THR A 59 10.93 -25.29 11.14
C THR A 59 9.70 -25.07 12.04
N GLY A 60 8.99 -26.14 12.39
CA GLY A 60 7.70 -26.01 13.08
C GLY A 60 6.86 -27.28 13.04
N VAL A 61 5.56 -27.15 13.31
CA VAL A 61 4.62 -28.28 13.43
C VAL A 61 3.47 -28.14 12.43
N VAL A 62 3.20 -29.20 11.67
CA VAL A 62 2.04 -29.25 10.76
C VAL A 62 0.75 -29.29 11.59
N LYS A 63 -0.20 -28.42 11.24
CA LYS A 63 -1.49 -28.27 11.91
C LYS A 63 -2.65 -28.77 11.05
N ALA A 64 -2.56 -28.65 9.73
CA ALA A 64 -3.51 -29.18 8.78
C ALA A 64 -2.86 -29.37 7.40
N TRP A 65 -3.42 -30.26 6.59
CA TRP A 65 -2.98 -30.56 5.23
C TRP A 65 -4.17 -30.58 4.27
N SER A 66 -3.99 -30.11 3.04
CA SER A 66 -4.93 -30.23 1.93
C SER A 66 -4.18 -30.53 0.63
N ASP A 67 -4.91 -30.78 -0.46
CA ASP A 67 -4.30 -31.12 -1.76
C ASP A 67 -3.40 -30.02 -2.32
N THR A 68 -3.64 -28.77 -1.92
CA THR A 68 -2.96 -27.58 -2.46
C THR A 68 -2.23 -26.76 -1.40
N SER A 69 -2.30 -27.13 -0.10
CA SER A 69 -1.73 -26.30 0.96
C SER A 69 -1.40 -27.05 2.24
N VAL A 70 -0.50 -26.47 3.02
CA VAL A 70 -0.13 -26.93 4.35
C VAL A 70 -0.28 -25.77 5.33
N THR A 71 -1.04 -25.99 6.42
CA THR A 71 -1.07 -25.06 7.55
C THR A 71 -0.05 -25.52 8.58
N PHE A 72 0.87 -24.63 8.96
CA PHE A 72 2.04 -24.95 9.76
C PHE A 72 2.30 -23.85 10.79
N ALA A 73 2.51 -24.27 12.05
CA ALA A 73 2.96 -23.40 13.13
C ALA A 73 4.49 -23.33 13.08
N HIS A 74 5.02 -22.26 12.49
CA HIS A 74 6.45 -22.08 12.32
C HIS A 74 7.10 -21.41 13.55
N GLN A 75 8.35 -21.75 13.80
CA GLN A 75 9.25 -21.03 14.69
C GLN A 75 9.64 -19.67 14.09
N PRO A 76 10.26 -18.74 14.84
CA PRO A 76 10.68 -17.46 14.30
C PRO A 76 11.56 -17.61 13.06
N ILE A 77 11.39 -16.71 12.08
CA ILE A 77 12.20 -16.66 10.85
C ILE A 77 12.94 -15.31 10.85
N PRO A 78 14.18 -15.24 11.39
CA PRO A 78 14.89 -13.97 11.60
C PRO A 78 15.18 -13.22 10.30
N ALA A 79 15.44 -13.94 9.20
CA ALA A 79 15.72 -13.34 7.89
C ALA A 79 14.53 -12.52 7.32
N LEU A 80 13.32 -12.75 7.83
CA LEU A 80 12.10 -12.03 7.49
C LEU A 80 11.57 -11.18 8.65
N SER A 81 12.22 -11.19 9.81
CA SER A 81 11.72 -10.59 11.06
C SER A 81 10.33 -11.12 11.47
N TRP A 82 10.02 -12.36 11.14
CA TRP A 82 8.74 -12.98 11.51
C TRP A 82 8.82 -13.68 12.86
N PRO A 83 7.87 -13.46 13.78
CA PRO A 83 7.77 -14.22 15.02
C PRO A 83 7.26 -15.64 14.77
N ALA A 84 7.16 -16.46 15.82
CA ALA A 84 6.47 -17.73 15.73
C ALA A 84 4.97 -17.51 15.47
N MET A 85 4.40 -18.16 14.46
CA MET A 85 2.98 -18.03 14.11
C MET A 85 2.47 -19.23 13.31
N THR A 86 1.15 -19.38 13.22
CA THR A 86 0.49 -20.40 12.38
C THR A 86 0.04 -19.78 11.07
N MET A 87 0.51 -20.33 9.95
CA MET A 87 0.22 -19.81 8.63
C MET A 87 0.00 -20.93 7.60
N ARG A 88 -0.77 -20.63 6.55
CA ARG A 88 -0.99 -21.52 5.41
C ARG A 88 0.00 -21.20 4.30
N PHE A 89 0.66 -22.24 3.78
CA PHE A 89 1.55 -22.17 2.63
C PHE A 89 0.96 -22.99 1.48
N GLY A 90 1.01 -22.45 0.26
CA GLY A 90 0.63 -23.18 -0.95
C GLY A 90 1.70 -24.22 -1.31
N LEU A 91 1.25 -25.37 -1.82
CA LEU A 91 2.14 -26.36 -2.43
C LEU A 91 2.47 -25.91 -3.86
N SER A 92 3.73 -26.07 -4.27
CA SER A 92 4.08 -25.96 -5.68
C SER A 92 3.48 -27.15 -6.42
N ALA A 93 2.91 -26.89 -7.60
CA ALA A 93 2.44 -27.93 -8.52
C ALA A 93 3.60 -28.78 -9.06
#